data_AF-A0A530AEB4-F1
#
_entry.id   AF-A0A530AEB4-F1
#
_cell.length_a   1.000
_cell.length_b   1.000
_cell.length_c   1.000
_cell.angle_alpha   90.00
_cell.angle_beta   90.00
_cell.angle_gamma   90.00
#
_symmetry.space_group_name_H-M   'P 1'
#
loop_
_entity.id
_entity.type
_entity.pdbx_description
1 polymer ?
#
loop_
_entity_poly.entity_id
_entity_poly.type
_entity_poly.pdbx_seq_one_letter_code
_entity_poly.pdbx_strand_id
1 'polypeptide(L)' 'PDHWSRMTEQRVEFSRAVLTGKRGGIVLTASLEDSYRFINDYAPEHLEILSREPFAHLGHITEAAEILMGPHTPVTLAN' A
#
# COMPACT_ATOMS: atom_id res chain seq x y z
N PRO A 1 15.77 6.34 6.67
CA PRO A 1 17.01 6.02 7.41
C PRO A 1 16.79 6.13 8.93
N ASP A 2 16.15 7.22 9.37
CA ASP A 2 15.91 7.49 10.79
C ASP A 2 15.02 6.46 11.48
N HIS A 3 14.06 5.85 10.77
CA HIS A 3 13.25 4.75 11.33
C HIS A 3 14.10 3.51 11.65
N TRP A 4 15.01 3.12 10.75
CA TRP A 4 15.90 1.98 10.98
C TRP A 4 16.87 2.21 12.14
N SER A 5 17.28 3.46 12.40
CA SER A 5 18.14 3.78 13.55
C SER A 5 17.51 3.49 14.92
N ARG A 6 16.18 3.33 14.97
CA ARG A 6 15.40 3.06 16.18
C ARG A 6 14.96 1.59 16.29
N MET A 7 15.48 0.71 15.44
CA MET A 7 15.11 -0.70 15.36
C MET A 7 16.31 -1.60 15.66
N THR A 8 16.05 -2.84 16.07
CA THR A 8 17.10 -3.86 16.16
C THR A 8 17.59 -4.25 14.76
N GLU A 9 18.83 -4.73 14.66
CA GLU A 9 19.44 -5.17 13.39
C GLU A 9 18.54 -6.14 12.62
N GLN A 10 17.99 -7.15 13.30
CA GLN A 10 17.07 -8.12 12.68
C GLN A 10 15.83 -7.45 12.03
N ARG A 11 15.24 -6.45 12.69
CA ARG A 11 14.05 -5.75 12.17
C ARG A 11 14.40 -4.84 10.99
N VAL A 12 15.59 -4.24 11.01
CA VAL A 12 16.12 -3.48 9.87
C VAL A 12 16.30 -4.41 8.67
N GLU A 13 16.87 -5.60 8.87
CA GLU A 13 17.10 -6.56 7.79
C GLU A 13 15.79 -7.02 7.13
N PHE A 14 14.74 -7.32 7.90
CA PHE A 14 13.42 -7.65 7.34
C PHE A 14 12.86 -6.51 6.47
N SER A 15 12.83 -5.30 7.02
CA SER A 15 12.30 -4.12 6.32
C SER A 15 13.11 -3.78 5.07
N ARG A 16 14.45 -3.83 5.16
CA ARG A 16 15.34 -3.54 4.04
C ARG A 16 15.17 -4.56 2.91
N ALA A 17 15.11 -5.85 3.23
CA ALA A 17 14.95 -6.91 2.25
C ALA A 17 13.68 -6.75 1.41
N VAL A 18 12.56 -6.38 2.02
CA VAL A 18 11.29 -6.20 1.30
C VAL A 18 11.22 -4.84 0.58
N LEU A 19 11.58 -3.74 1.24
CA LEU A 19 11.42 -2.38 0.69
C LEU A 19 12.42 -2.07 -0.43
N THR A 20 13.61 -2.67 -0.41
CA THR A 20 14.66 -2.44 -1.42
C THR A 20 14.88 -3.62 -2.36
N GLY A 21 14.13 -4.72 -2.14
CA GLY A 21 14.16 -5.90 -3.00
C GLY A 21 13.35 -5.73 -4.27
N LYS A 22 13.12 -6.85 -4.99
CA LYS A 22 12.45 -6.85 -6.30
C LYS A 22 10.96 -6.48 -6.27
N ARG A 23 10.33 -6.45 -5.09
CA ARG A 23 8.88 -6.27 -4.91
C ARG A 23 8.51 -4.97 -4.19
N GLY A 24 9.48 -4.31 -3.55
CA GLY A 24 9.28 -3.01 -2.92
C GLY A 24 9.47 -1.90 -3.93
N GLY A 25 8.61 -0.88 -3.91
CA GLY A 25 8.72 0.23 -4.84
C GLY A 25 7.64 1.28 -4.65
N ILE A 26 7.83 2.39 -5.36
CA ILE A 26 6.86 3.47 -5.48
C ILE A 26 6.53 3.59 -6.96
N VAL A 27 5.25 3.51 -7.29
CA VAL A 27 4.75 3.76 -8.65
C VAL A 27 4.11 5.13 -8.67
N LEU A 28 4.66 6.03 -9.48
CA LEU A 28 4.07 7.34 -9.73
C LEU A 28 3.28 7.27 -11.03
N THR A 29 1.98 7.55 -10.95
CA THR A 29 1.05 7.57 -12.08
C THR A 29 0.76 9.00 -12.50
N ALA A 30 0.33 9.19 -13.75
CA ALA A 30 0.02 10.52 -14.29
C ALA A 30 -1.38 11.02 -13.88
N SER A 31 -2.26 10.12 -13.41
CA SER A 31 -3.66 10.42 -13.08
C SER A 31 -4.26 9.39 -12.10
N LEU A 32 -5.41 9.69 -11.52
CA LEU A 32 -6.17 8.72 -10.71
C LEU A 32 -6.61 7.50 -11.52
N GLU A 33 -7.03 7.69 -12.77
CA GLU A 33 -7.43 6.58 -13.65
C GLU A 33 -6.27 5.62 -13.93
N ASP A 34 -5.05 6.14 -14.10
CA ASP A 34 -3.86 5.31 -14.23
C ASP A 34 -3.54 4.55 -12.93
N SER A 35 -3.81 5.15 -11.77
CA SER A 35 -3.70 4.46 -10.47
C SER A 35 -4.72 3.33 -10.35
N TYR A 36 -5.97 3.55 -10.73
CA TYR A 36 -7.01 2.50 -10.70
C TYR A 36 -6.65 1.35 -11.63
N ARG A 37 -6.23 1.65 -12.86
CA ARG A 37 -5.79 0.63 -13.81
C ARG A 37 -4.63 -0.18 -13.25
N PHE A 38 -3.61 0.48 -12.69
CA PHE A 38 -2.48 -0.21 -12.07
C PHE A 38 -2.91 -1.14 -10.94
N ILE A 39 -3.76 -0.67 -10.03
CA ILE A 39 -4.23 -1.48 -8.90
C ILE A 39 -5.05 -2.67 -9.38
N ASN A 40 -5.97 -2.47 -10.32
CA ASN A 40 -6.79 -3.57 -10.85
C ASN A 40 -5.95 -4.60 -11.62
N ASP A 41 -4.95 -4.17 -12.38
CA ASP A 41 -4.01 -5.09 -13.05
C ASP A 41 -3.12 -5.83 -12.04
N TYR A 42 -2.75 -5.18 -10.94
CA TYR A 42 -1.90 -5.76 -9.90
C TYR A 42 -2.66 -6.71 -8.97
N ALA A 43 -3.95 -6.50 -8.77
CA ALA A 43 -4.87 -7.31 -7.95
C ALA A 43 -4.30 -7.64 -6.54
N PRO A 44 -4.09 -6.62 -5.69
CA PRO A 44 -3.48 -6.82 -4.38
C PRO A 44 -4.34 -7.67 -3.43
N GLU A 45 -3.69 -8.45 -2.57
CA GLU A 45 -4.34 -9.11 -1.43
C GLU A 45 -4.92 -8.06 -0.47
N HIS A 46 -4.09 -7.10 -0.04
CA HIS A 46 -4.46 -6.00 0.85
C HIS A 46 -4.28 -4.65 0.14
N LEU A 47 -5.35 -3.86 0.03
CA LEU A 47 -5.34 -2.51 -0.54
C LEU A 47 -5.72 -1.47 0.51
N GLU A 48 -4.84 -0.51 0.77
CA GLU A 48 -5.18 0.69 1.56
C GLU A 48 -5.51 1.87 0.63
N ILE A 49 -6.74 2.41 0.72
CA ILE A 49 -7.13 3.66 0.08
C ILE A 49 -6.92 4.81 1.06
N LEU A 50 -5.71 5.36 1.06
CA LEU A 50 -5.32 6.47 1.93
C LEU A 50 -5.78 7.83 1.37
N SER A 51 -7.08 8.09 1.46
CA SER A 51 -7.73 9.35 1.03
C SER A 51 -8.63 9.91 2.12
N ARG A 52 -8.90 11.23 2.08
CA ARG A 52 -9.91 11.87 2.94
C ARG A 52 -11.35 11.57 2.47
N GLU A 53 -11.51 11.21 1.21
CA GLU A 53 -12.79 10.84 0.60
C GLU A 53 -12.67 9.43 -0.03
N PRO A 54 -12.37 8.38 0.76
CA PRO A 54 -11.96 7.09 0.21
C PRO A 54 -13.08 6.42 -0.61
N PHE A 55 -14.36 6.66 -0.26
CA PHE A 55 -15.51 6.16 -1.01
C PHE A 55 -15.61 6.70 -2.44
N ALA A 56 -15.01 7.86 -2.75
CA ALA A 56 -14.95 8.37 -4.12
C ALA A 56 -14.10 7.49 -5.04
N HIS A 57 -13.23 6.64 -4.48
CA HIS A 57 -12.34 5.77 -5.25
C HIS A 57 -12.82 4.32 -5.29
N LEU A 58 -13.58 3.88 -4.28
CA LEU A 58 -13.97 2.48 -4.11
C LEU A 58 -14.68 1.90 -5.34
N GLY A 59 -15.54 2.66 -6.00
CA GLY A 59 -16.28 2.20 -7.18
C GLY A 59 -15.40 1.91 -8.42
N HIS A 60 -14.14 2.34 -8.41
CA HIS A 60 -13.19 2.12 -9.50
C HIS A 60 -12.29 0.89 -9.28
N ILE A 61 -12.31 0.30 -8.08
CA ILE A 61 -11.49 -0.86 -7.74
C ILE A 61 -12.31 -2.13 -7.98
N THR A 62 -11.85 -2.96 -8.92
CA THR A 62 -12.51 -4.22 -9.28
C THR A 62 -11.76 -5.44 -8.76
N GLU A 63 -10.44 -5.33 -8.56
CA GLU A 63 -9.59 -6.45 -8.13
C GLU A 63 -8.81 -6.09 -6.86
N ALA A 64 -9.31 -6.54 -5.70
CA ALA A 64 -8.62 -6.56 -4.42
C ALA A 64 -9.35 -7.52 -3.46
N ALA A 65 -8.63 -8.24 -2.60
CA ALA A 65 -9.27 -9.15 -1.64
C ALA A 65 -9.77 -8.42 -0.38
N GLU A 66 -8.94 -7.56 0.20
CA GLU A 66 -9.29 -6.68 1.32
C GLU A 66 -9.03 -5.22 0.94
N ILE A 67 -10.01 -4.35 1.24
CA ILE A 67 -9.91 -2.90 1.02
C ILE A 67 -10.09 -2.16 2.35
N LEU A 68 -9.03 -1.48 2.78
CA LEU A 68 -8.94 -0.70 4.00
C LEU A 68 -9.12 0.79 3.68
N MET A 69 -10.12 1.41 4.30
CA MET A 69 -10.64 2.71 3.87
C MET A 69 -10.19 3.84 4.80
N GLY A 70 -9.45 4.81 4.25
CA GLY A 70 -9.14 6.08 4.91
C GLY A 70 -7.96 6.03 5.90
N PRO A 71 -7.59 7.18 6.48
CA PRO A 71 -6.34 7.37 7.24
C PRO A 71 -6.31 6.73 8.64
N HIS A 72 -7.41 6.11 9.07
CA HIS A 72 -7.56 5.53 10.40
C HIS A 72 -7.81 4.01 10.37
N THR A 73 -7.62 3.39 9.22
CA THR A 73 -7.83 1.95 9.02
C THR A 73 -6.53 1.29 8.56
N PRO A 74 -5.46 1.27 9.39
CA PRO A 74 -4.21 0.63 9.00
C PRO A 74 -4.39 -0.89 8.88
N VAL A 75 -3.60 -1.53 8.03
CA VAL A 75 -3.58 -3.00 7.85
C VAL A 75 -3.46 -3.78 9.16
N THR A 76 -2.80 -3.22 10.18
CA THR A 76 -2.66 -3.86 11.50
C THR A 76 -3.97 -4.01 12.27
N LEU A 77 -5.07 -3.36 11.86
CA LEU A 77 -6.40 -3.59 12.46
C LEU A 77 -7.07 -4.87 11.92
N ALA A 78 -6.65 -5.37 10.76
CA ALA A 78 -7.29 -6.44 10.03
C ALA A 78 -6.39 -7.67 9.80
N ASN A 79 -5.17 -7.66 10.34
CA ASN A 79 -4.19 -8.76 10.28
C ASN A 79 -3.99 -9.46 11.62
#